data_AF-A0A511V3N4-F1
#
_entry.id   AF-A0A511V3N4-F1
#
_cell.length_a   1.000
_cell.length_b   1.000
_cell.length_c   1.000
_cell.angle_alpha   90.00
_cell.angle_beta   90.00
_cell.angle_gamma   90.00
#
_symmetry.space_group_name_H-M   'P 1'
#
loop_
_entity.id
_entity.type
_entity.pdbx_description
1 polymer ?
#
loop_
_entity_poly.entity_id
_entity_poly.type
_entity_poly.pdbx_seq_one_letter_code
_entity_poly.pdbx_strand_id
1 'polypeptide(L)'
;MDKWEMYMEIHQLLKQGFSKVKVAEKLGFSRTTVYRYINRNPETMSIWIKATKTRKKKLDEYKKLILSWLREYPDMSAAQVLDWLQEKYENLEVAESTVRLYVRELRKEYDIPKETTLRDYEAVPETPLGAQMQIDFGQTEQLTPDGKRTKIRCIALVLANSRYKYMEWLDRPFTTRDVIRAHKNAFRYYGGIADELVYDQDVLILISKTVETLY
;
A
#
# COMPACT_ATOMS: atom_id res chain seq x y z
N MET A 1 2.93 35.13 -4.44
CA MET A 1 1.99 36.10 -5.02
C MET A 1 0.88 35.34 -5.71
N ASP A 2 -0.33 35.40 -5.16
CA ASP A 2 -1.51 34.83 -5.81
C ASP A 2 -1.83 35.60 -7.12
N LYS A 3 -2.55 34.96 -8.04
CA LYS A 3 -2.93 35.56 -9.32
C LYS A 3 -3.76 36.84 -9.14
N TRP A 4 -4.53 36.93 -8.06
CA TRP A 4 -5.28 38.14 -7.72
C TRP A 4 -4.40 39.27 -7.20
N GLU A 5 -3.46 38.95 -6.31
CA GLU A 5 -2.47 39.92 -5.80
C GLU A 5 -1.66 40.52 -6.94
N MET A 6 -1.15 39.67 -7.85
CA MET A 6 -0.39 40.12 -9.02
C MET A 6 -1.21 41.04 -9.93
N TYR A 7 -2.50 40.74 -10.12
CA TYR A 7 -3.40 41.60 -10.89
C TYR A 7 -3.56 42.97 -10.25
N MET A 8 -3.83 43.02 -8.94
CA MET A 8 -3.99 44.28 -8.20
C MET A 8 -2.71 45.12 -8.21
N GLU A 9 -1.56 44.49 -8.02
CA GLU A 9 -0.28 45.18 -7.95
C GLU A 9 0.16 45.76 -9.31
N ILE A 10 -0.11 45.04 -10.41
CA ILE A 10 0.07 45.56 -11.78
C ILE A 10 -0.80 46.82 -11.98
N HIS A 11 -2.08 46.77 -11.62
CA HIS A 11 -2.98 47.92 -11.78
C HIS A 11 -2.60 49.10 -10.87
N GLN A 12 -2.13 48.83 -9.65
CA GLN A 12 -1.67 49.84 -8.72
C GLN A 12 -0.42 50.57 -9.22
N LEU A 13 0.58 49.84 -9.72
CA LEU A 13 1.79 50.44 -10.29
C LEU A 13 1.51 51.25 -11.56
N LEU A 14 0.56 50.79 -12.39
CA LEU A 14 0.12 51.59 -13.55
C LEU A 14 -0.60 52.87 -13.12
N LYS A 15 -1.44 52.82 -12.08
CA LYS A 15 -2.13 54.00 -11.52
C LYS A 15 -1.15 54.99 -10.89
N GLN A 16 -0.02 54.50 -10.36
CA GLN A 16 1.09 55.32 -9.88
C GLN A 16 1.95 55.93 -11.02
N GLY A 17 1.62 55.68 -12.28
CA GLY A 17 2.29 56.28 -13.44
C GLY A 17 3.50 55.50 -13.96
N PHE A 18 3.76 54.27 -13.47
CA PHE A 18 4.84 53.45 -14.01
C PHE A 18 4.51 52.95 -15.42
N SER A 19 5.50 52.93 -16.31
CA SER A 19 5.35 52.33 -17.63
C SER A 19 5.26 50.80 -17.51
N LYS A 20 4.58 50.15 -18.46
CA LYS A 20 4.42 48.67 -18.50
C LYS A 20 5.76 47.92 -18.41
N VAL A 21 6.82 48.52 -18.94
CA VAL A 21 8.20 47.99 -18.86
C VAL A 21 8.74 48.05 -17.44
N LYS A 22 8.61 49.19 -16.76
CA LYS A 22 9.02 49.35 -15.35
C LYS A 22 8.20 48.48 -14.40
N VAL A 23 6.92 48.24 -14.70
CA VAL A 23 6.08 47.31 -13.93
C VAL A 23 6.61 45.88 -14.04
N ALA A 24 6.97 45.43 -15.25
CA ALA A 24 7.55 44.11 -15.46
C ALA A 24 8.88 43.92 -14.71
N GLU A 25 9.75 44.94 -14.74
CA GLU A 25 11.03 44.95 -14.03
C GLU A 25 10.84 44.95 -12.50
N LYS A 26 9.94 45.78 -11.97
CA LYS A 26 9.66 45.87 -10.53
C LYS A 26 9.10 44.59 -9.95
N LEU A 27 8.23 43.90 -10.71
CA LEU A 27 7.60 42.66 -10.27
C LEU A 27 8.40 41.41 -10.66
N GLY A 28 9.48 41.54 -11.44
CA GLY A 28 10.30 40.41 -11.90
C GLY A 28 9.59 39.48 -12.88
N PHE A 29 8.56 39.96 -13.60
CA PHE A 29 7.78 39.15 -14.55
C PHE A 29 8.09 39.48 -16.01
N SER A 30 7.80 38.55 -16.92
CA SER A 30 7.91 38.82 -18.35
C SER A 30 6.91 39.90 -18.79
N ARG A 31 7.31 40.73 -19.77
CA ARG A 31 6.43 41.75 -20.37
C ARG A 31 5.13 41.12 -20.88
N THR A 32 5.21 39.94 -21.50
CA THR A 32 4.05 39.17 -21.97
C THR A 32 3.07 38.82 -20.85
N THR A 33 3.57 38.52 -19.64
CA THR A 33 2.73 38.28 -18.46
C THR A 33 2.01 39.55 -18.04
N VAL A 34 2.71 40.70 -18.01
CA VAL A 34 2.10 41.99 -17.68
C VAL A 34 1.02 42.40 -18.70
N TYR A 35 1.30 42.30 -20.01
CA TYR A 35 0.29 42.60 -21.05
C TYR A 35 -0.94 41.70 -20.96
N ARG A 36 -0.75 40.40 -20.68
CA ARG A 36 -1.85 39.44 -20.50
C ARG A 36 -2.77 39.79 -19.33
N TYR A 37 -2.23 40.40 -18.28
CA TYR A 37 -3.01 40.81 -17.09
C TYR A 37 -3.69 42.16 -17.30
N ILE A 38 -3.02 43.14 -17.90
CA ILE A 38 -3.59 44.48 -18.19
C ILE A 38 -4.81 44.40 -19.10
N ASN A 39 -4.80 43.51 -20.09
CA ASN A 39 -5.89 43.39 -21.06
C ASN A 39 -7.12 42.65 -20.49
N ARG A 40 -7.08 42.17 -19.24
CA ARG A 40 -8.21 41.50 -18.59
C ARG A 40 -8.94 42.49 -17.69
N ASN A 41 -10.25 42.59 -17.86
CA ASN A 41 -11.08 43.32 -16.91
C ASN A 41 -11.21 42.52 -15.59
N PRO A 42 -11.59 43.18 -14.47
CA PRO A 42 -11.67 42.53 -13.15
C PRO A 42 -12.65 41.34 -13.13
N GLU A 43 -13.75 41.43 -13.86
CA GLU A 43 -14.76 40.38 -13.97
C GLU A 43 -14.19 39.13 -14.67
N THR A 44 -13.53 39.31 -15.81
CA THR A 44 -12.83 38.27 -16.57
C THR A 44 -11.69 37.65 -15.76
N MET A 45 -11.02 38.45 -14.93
CA MET A 45 -9.99 37.95 -14.02
C MET A 45 -10.59 37.06 -12.92
N SER A 46 -11.71 37.47 -12.34
CA SER A 46 -12.44 36.68 -11.34
C SER A 46 -12.93 35.34 -11.92
N ILE A 47 -13.48 35.37 -13.14
CA ILE A 47 -13.93 34.19 -13.87
C ILE A 47 -12.74 33.29 -14.20
N TRP A 48 -11.60 33.84 -14.64
CA TRP A 48 -10.41 33.07 -14.97
C TRP A 48 -9.76 32.42 -13.74
N ILE A 49 -9.71 33.12 -12.61
CA ILE A 49 -9.23 32.55 -11.34
C ILE A 49 -10.15 31.40 -10.91
N LYS A 50 -11.47 31.59 -10.98
CA LYS A 50 -12.45 30.52 -10.68
C LYS A 50 -12.31 29.33 -11.63
N ALA A 51 -12.24 29.58 -12.94
CA ALA A 51 -12.09 28.55 -13.96
C ALA A 51 -10.76 27.79 -13.85
N THR A 52 -9.68 28.46 -13.43
CA THR A 52 -8.39 27.78 -13.21
C THR A 52 -8.40 26.92 -11.94
N LYS A 53 -9.27 27.23 -10.97
CA LYS A 53 -9.48 26.41 -9.77
C LYS A 53 -10.37 25.18 -10.06
N THR A 54 -11.33 25.29 -10.97
CA THR A 54 -12.25 24.19 -11.32
C THR A 54 -11.78 23.41 -12.55
N ARG A 55 -10.60 22.77 -12.47
CA ARG A 55 -10.32 21.64 -13.37
C ARG A 55 -11.06 20.43 -12.82
N LYS A 56 -12.07 19.94 -13.55
CA LYS A 56 -12.64 18.60 -13.28
C LYS A 56 -11.49 17.60 -13.34
N LYS A 57 -11.21 16.93 -12.24
CA LYS A 57 -10.19 15.90 -12.14
C LYS A 57 -10.81 14.60 -12.65
N LYS A 58 -10.03 13.76 -13.33
CA LYS A 58 -10.49 12.45 -13.82
C LYS A 58 -11.13 11.59 -12.71
N LEU A 59 -10.66 11.76 -11.47
CA LEU A 59 -11.14 11.02 -10.31
C LEU A 59 -12.39 11.61 -9.64
N ASP A 60 -12.88 12.77 -10.09
CA ASP A 60 -14.07 13.41 -9.51
C ASP A 60 -15.34 12.56 -9.66
N GLU A 61 -15.41 11.75 -10.72
CA GLU A 61 -16.51 10.81 -10.97
C GLU A 61 -16.58 9.72 -9.88
N TYR A 62 -15.44 9.38 -9.29
CA TYR A 62 -15.31 8.36 -8.25
C TYR A 62 -15.21 8.96 -6.84
N LYS A 63 -15.33 10.29 -6.69
CA LYS A 63 -15.14 10.99 -5.41
C LYS A 63 -15.95 10.39 -4.26
N LYS A 64 -17.24 10.12 -4.49
CA LYS A 64 -18.13 9.55 -3.47
C LYS A 64 -17.69 8.17 -3.00
N LEU A 65 -17.26 7.33 -3.94
CA LEU A 65 -16.80 5.96 -3.68
C LEU A 65 -15.47 5.96 -2.91
N ILE A 66 -14.52 6.79 -3.34
CA ILE A 66 -13.24 6.94 -2.65
C ILE A 66 -13.47 7.48 -1.23
N LEU A 67 -14.38 8.44 -1.06
CA LEU A 67 -14.73 8.95 0.27
C LEU A 67 -15.38 7.91 1.18
N SER A 68 -16.22 7.01 0.66
CA SER A 68 -16.78 5.92 1.48
C SER A 68 -15.66 5.02 1.99
N TRP A 69 -14.70 4.65 1.14
CA TRP A 69 -13.58 3.79 1.55
C TRP A 69 -12.66 4.47 2.56
N LEU A 70 -12.34 5.75 2.36
CA LEU A 70 -11.49 6.48 3.30
C LEU A 70 -12.16 6.71 4.66
N ARG A 71 -13.50 6.70 4.73
CA ARG A 71 -14.25 6.78 6.00
C ARG A 71 -14.38 5.43 6.69
N GLU A 72 -14.57 4.37 5.92
CA GLU A 72 -14.69 3.01 6.42
C GLU A 72 -13.32 2.46 6.86
N TYR A 73 -12.26 2.82 6.13
CA TYR A 73 -10.87 2.41 6.35
C TYR A 73 -9.95 3.65 6.39
N PRO A 74 -9.88 4.38 7.53
CA PRO A 74 -9.06 5.60 7.66
C PRO A 74 -7.56 5.39 7.43
N ASP A 75 -7.06 4.17 7.59
CA ASP A 75 -5.68 3.73 7.36
C ASP A 75 -5.36 3.49 5.88
N MET A 76 -6.38 3.34 5.02
CA MET A 76 -6.24 2.97 3.62
C MET A 76 -5.29 3.90 2.85
N SER A 77 -4.34 3.28 2.16
CA SER A 77 -3.34 3.95 1.33
C SER A 77 -3.89 4.34 -0.04
N ALA A 78 -3.26 5.31 -0.69
CA ALA A 78 -3.63 5.69 -2.06
C ALA A 78 -3.37 4.59 -3.09
N ALA A 79 -2.44 3.66 -2.81
CA ALA A 79 -2.19 2.49 -3.65
C ALA A 79 -3.38 1.51 -3.58
N GLN A 80 -3.85 1.20 -2.36
CA GLN A 80 -5.06 0.37 -2.18
C GLN A 80 -6.30 1.00 -2.84
N VAL A 81 -6.44 2.33 -2.76
CA VAL A 81 -7.51 3.05 -3.48
C VAL A 81 -7.38 2.85 -4.99
N LEU A 82 -6.17 2.87 -5.56
CA LEU A 82 -5.95 2.60 -6.98
C LEU A 82 -6.30 1.15 -7.34
N ASP A 83 -5.84 0.19 -6.55
CA ASP A 83 -6.11 -1.24 -6.77
C ASP A 83 -7.61 -1.50 -6.79
N TRP A 84 -8.35 -0.98 -5.81
CA TRP A 84 -9.82 -1.13 -5.73
C TRP A 84 -10.55 -0.43 -6.87
N LEU A 85 -10.01 0.71 -7.36
CA LEU A 85 -10.57 1.36 -8.54
C LEU A 85 -10.35 0.53 -9.81
N GLN A 86 -9.18 -0.09 -9.97
CA GLN A 86 -8.86 -0.93 -11.12
C GLN A 86 -9.65 -2.24 -11.11
N GLU A 87 -9.85 -2.86 -9.94
CA GLU A 87 -10.71 -4.04 -9.78
C GLU A 87 -12.16 -3.76 -10.16
N LYS A 88 -12.70 -2.60 -9.80
CA LYS A 88 -14.09 -2.22 -10.13
C LYS A 88 -14.26 -1.66 -11.53
N TYR A 89 -13.21 -1.06 -12.09
CA TYR A 89 -13.24 -0.37 -13.37
C TYR A 89 -11.99 -0.75 -14.20
N GLU A 90 -12.06 -1.89 -14.89
CA GLU A 90 -10.95 -2.45 -15.68
C GLU A 90 -10.38 -1.48 -16.73
N ASN A 91 -11.17 -0.51 -17.20
CA ASN A 91 -10.77 0.49 -18.21
C ASN A 91 -10.26 1.83 -17.63
N LEU A 92 -10.04 1.92 -16.32
CA LEU A 92 -9.61 3.17 -15.69
C LEU A 92 -8.09 3.41 -15.84
N GLU A 93 -7.72 4.24 -16.82
CA GLU A 93 -6.34 4.71 -16.99
C GLU A 93 -6.03 5.96 -16.15
N VAL A 94 -5.48 5.75 -14.95
CA VAL A 94 -5.02 6.82 -14.06
C VAL A 94 -3.64 6.49 -13.51
N ALA A 95 -2.71 7.46 -13.57
CA ALA A 95 -1.40 7.31 -12.97
C ALA A 95 -1.50 7.32 -11.43
N GLU A 96 -0.71 6.47 -10.77
CA GLU A 96 -0.64 6.35 -9.30
C GLU A 96 -0.40 7.71 -8.61
N SER A 97 0.48 8.54 -9.19
CA SER A 97 0.74 9.90 -8.69
C SER A 97 -0.52 10.77 -8.62
N THR A 98 -1.45 10.57 -9.56
CA THR A 98 -2.73 11.29 -9.61
C THR A 98 -3.65 10.85 -8.49
N VAL A 99 -3.77 9.53 -8.26
CA VAL A 99 -4.59 8.98 -7.16
C VAL A 99 -4.05 9.44 -5.81
N ARG A 100 -2.73 9.38 -5.61
CA ARG A 100 -2.08 9.84 -4.39
C ARG A 100 -2.34 11.32 -4.10
N LEU A 101 -2.21 12.18 -5.10
CA LEU A 101 -2.53 13.61 -4.97
C LEU A 101 -4.00 13.81 -4.61
N TYR A 102 -4.90 13.07 -5.26
CA TYR A 102 -6.34 13.17 -5.07
C TYR A 102 -6.78 12.71 -3.68
N VAL A 103 -6.32 11.53 -3.23
CA VAL A 103 -6.60 11.01 -1.89
C VAL A 103 -6.07 11.96 -0.80
N ARG A 104 -4.87 12.52 -0.99
CA ARG A 104 -4.31 13.51 -0.05
C ARG A 104 -5.18 14.76 0.06
N GLU A 105 -5.68 15.26 -1.05
CA GLU A 105 -6.59 16.41 -1.05
C GLU A 105 -7.93 16.08 -0.42
N LEU A 106 -8.53 14.91 -0.71
CA LEU A 106 -9.77 14.47 -0.09
C LEU A 106 -9.62 14.34 1.43
N ARG A 107 -8.53 13.75 1.91
CA ARG A 107 -8.26 13.66 3.36
C ARG A 107 -8.17 15.04 4.01
N LYS A 108 -7.56 16.02 3.32
CA LYS A 108 -7.48 17.41 3.80
C LYS A 108 -8.82 18.15 3.72
N GLU A 109 -9.61 17.93 2.67
CA GLU A 109 -10.90 18.58 2.44
C GLU A 109 -11.97 18.09 3.43
N TYR A 110 -11.94 16.80 3.78
CA TYR A 110 -12.95 16.15 4.62
C TYR A 110 -12.44 15.80 6.03
N ASP A 111 -11.25 16.31 6.41
CA ASP A 111 -10.61 16.10 7.71
C ASP A 111 -10.56 14.62 8.12
N ILE A 112 -10.16 13.75 7.19
CA ILE A 112 -10.07 12.31 7.41
C ILE A 112 -8.66 12.00 7.95
N PRO A 113 -8.49 11.70 9.25
CA PRO A 113 -7.19 11.38 9.81
C PRO A 113 -6.63 10.13 9.12
N LYS A 114 -5.34 10.16 8.80
CA LYS A 114 -4.65 8.96 8.37
C LYS A 114 -4.15 8.27 9.63
N GLU A 115 -4.93 7.30 10.10
CA GLU A 115 -4.51 6.43 11.18
C GLU A 115 -3.46 5.45 10.64
N THR A 116 -2.21 5.90 10.60
CA THR A 116 -1.10 4.97 10.49
C THR A 116 -0.95 4.31 11.85
N THR A 117 -1.47 3.09 11.98
CA THR A 117 -0.93 2.14 12.96
C THR A 117 0.55 2.00 12.62
N LEU A 118 1.40 2.73 13.34
CA LEU A 118 2.80 2.38 13.43
C LEU A 118 2.79 0.96 13.98
N ARG A 119 3.16 -0.02 13.15
CA ARG A 119 3.53 -1.32 13.69
C ARG A 119 4.72 -1.05 14.60
N ASP A 120 4.52 -1.19 15.89
CA ASP A 120 5.61 -1.30 16.84
C ASP A 120 6.36 -2.58 16.48
N TYR A 121 7.35 -2.46 15.59
CA TYR A 121 8.38 -3.46 15.47
C TYR A 121 9.31 -3.25 16.67
N GLU A 122 8.86 -3.62 17.86
CA GLU A 122 9.82 -3.95 18.90
C GLU A 122 10.61 -5.15 18.39
N ALA A 123 11.94 -5.03 18.40
CA ALA A 123 12.80 -6.18 18.27
C ALA A 123 12.46 -7.10 19.44
N VAL A 124 11.65 -8.13 19.17
CA VAL A 124 11.48 -9.24 20.10
C VAL A 124 12.89 -9.69 20.48
N PRO A 125 13.24 -9.81 21.77
CA PRO A 125 14.56 -10.24 22.18
C PRO A 125 14.97 -11.45 21.36
N GLU A 126 16.13 -11.38 20.70
CA GLU A 126 16.60 -12.47 19.84
C GLU A 126 16.60 -13.76 20.67
N THR A 127 15.72 -14.71 20.32
CA THR A 127 15.69 -16.03 20.94
C THR A 127 17.10 -16.63 20.80
N PRO A 128 17.68 -17.27 21.82
CA PRO A 128 19.02 -17.84 21.68
C PRO A 128 19.13 -18.81 20.50
N LEU A 129 20.34 -18.97 19.95
CA LEU A 129 20.58 -19.96 18.89
C LEU A 129 20.14 -21.35 19.35
N GLY A 130 19.34 -22.03 18.54
CA GLY A 130 18.83 -23.35 18.87
C GLY A 130 17.72 -23.38 19.93
N ALA A 131 17.30 -22.25 20.50
CA ALA A 131 16.23 -22.24 21.50
C ALA A 131 14.87 -22.65 20.92
N GLN A 132 14.59 -22.29 19.66
CA GLN A 132 13.29 -22.57 19.06
C GLN A 132 13.40 -22.94 17.58
N MET A 133 12.60 -23.93 17.18
CA MET A 133 12.37 -24.33 15.79
C MET A 133 10.88 -24.29 15.49
N GLN A 134 10.52 -23.60 14.41
CA GLN A 134 9.17 -23.50 13.89
C GLN A 134 8.93 -24.57 12.83
N ILE A 135 7.81 -25.28 12.94
CA ILE A 135 7.38 -26.32 12.00
C ILE A 135 6.14 -25.83 11.29
N ASP A 136 6.21 -25.76 9.96
CA ASP A 136 5.16 -25.26 9.09
C ASP A 136 4.88 -26.24 7.94
N PHE A 137 3.64 -26.26 7.45
CA PHE A 137 3.20 -27.07 6.34
C PHE A 137 2.76 -26.19 5.18
N GLY A 138 3.37 -26.39 4.01
CA GLY A 138 3.03 -25.66 2.79
C GLY A 138 2.41 -26.56 1.72
N GLN A 139 1.75 -25.94 0.75
CA GLN A 139 1.35 -26.59 -0.49
C GLN A 139 1.52 -25.63 -1.67
N THR A 140 1.90 -26.17 -2.82
CA THR A 140 2.04 -25.40 -4.06
C THR A 140 1.70 -26.28 -5.26
N GLU A 141 1.21 -25.66 -6.33
CA GLU A 141 1.00 -26.35 -7.61
C GLU A 141 2.25 -26.23 -8.47
N GLN A 142 2.72 -27.36 -8.99
CA GLN A 142 3.90 -27.43 -9.86
C GLN A 142 3.53 -28.10 -11.18
N LEU A 143 4.23 -27.73 -12.24
CA LEU A 143 4.09 -28.35 -13.55
C LEU A 143 5.02 -29.56 -13.63
N THR A 144 4.48 -30.73 -13.96
CA THR A 144 5.30 -31.91 -14.25
C THR A 144 6.00 -31.74 -15.61
N PRO A 145 7.09 -32.50 -15.87
CA PRO A 145 7.71 -32.52 -17.20
C PRO A 145 6.73 -32.85 -18.34
N ASP A 146 5.65 -33.57 -18.02
CA ASP A 146 4.59 -33.96 -18.96
C ASP A 146 3.50 -32.88 -19.13
N GLY A 147 3.69 -31.69 -18.55
CA GLY A 147 2.76 -30.56 -18.66
C GLY A 147 1.51 -30.66 -17.77
N LYS A 148 1.45 -31.61 -16.84
CA LYS A 148 0.32 -31.74 -15.90
C LYS A 148 0.57 -30.89 -14.66
N ARG A 149 -0.47 -30.25 -14.12
CA ARG A 149 -0.39 -29.60 -12.81
C ARG A 149 -0.54 -30.64 -11.72
N THR A 150 0.44 -30.70 -10.81
CA THR A 150 0.38 -31.55 -9.62
C THR A 150 0.54 -30.69 -8.37
N LYS A 151 -0.23 -31.02 -7.34
CA LYS A 151 -0.13 -30.35 -6.04
C LYS A 151 0.94 -31.07 -5.22
N ILE A 152 2.02 -30.37 -4.90
CA ILE A 152 3.02 -30.84 -3.94
C ILE A 152 2.80 -30.17 -2.60
N ARG A 153 3.10 -30.91 -1.55
CA ARG A 153 3.02 -30.46 -0.15
C ARG A 153 4.44 -30.47 0.42
N CYS A 154 4.74 -29.55 1.32
CA CYS A 154 5.99 -29.55 2.06
C CYS A 154 5.77 -29.46 3.56
N ILE A 155 6.79 -29.93 4.27
CA ILE A 155 7.03 -29.60 5.66
C ILE A 155 8.32 -28.78 5.72
N ALA A 156 8.28 -27.66 6.43
CA ALA A 156 9.41 -26.79 6.66
C ALA A 156 9.71 -26.76 8.16
N LEU A 157 10.98 -27.00 8.51
CA LEU A 157 11.49 -26.81 9.85
C LEU A 157 12.45 -25.61 9.79
N VAL A 158 12.23 -24.61 10.63
CA VAL A 158 12.92 -23.32 10.54
C VAL A 158 13.40 -22.88 11.92
N LEU A 159 14.70 -22.67 12.10
CA LEU A 159 15.23 -22.13 13.34
C LEU A 159 14.77 -20.67 13.53
N ALA A 160 14.20 -20.35 14.70
CA ALA A 160 13.58 -19.04 14.94
C ALA A 160 14.58 -17.89 14.87
N ASN A 161 15.76 -18.05 15.49
CA ASN A 161 16.82 -17.03 15.52
C ASN A 161 17.46 -16.84 14.13
N SER A 162 18.06 -17.89 13.58
CA SER A 162 18.85 -17.77 12.33
C SER A 162 18.02 -17.81 11.05
N ARG A 163 16.72 -18.13 11.15
CA ARG A 163 15.81 -18.40 10.02
C ARG A 163 16.31 -19.50 9.08
N TYR A 164 17.25 -20.34 9.54
CA TYR A 164 17.83 -21.40 8.74
C TYR A 164 16.83 -22.55 8.54
N LYS A 165 16.60 -22.95 7.29
CA LYS A 165 15.46 -23.79 6.89
C LYS A 165 15.90 -25.17 6.40
N TYR A 166 15.11 -26.17 6.76
CA TYR A 166 15.13 -27.51 6.21
C TYR A 166 13.74 -27.83 5.68
N MET A 167 13.65 -28.41 4.48
CA MET A 167 12.35 -28.68 3.84
C MET A 167 12.33 -30.06 3.18
N GLU A 168 11.23 -30.77 3.33
CA GLU A 168 10.91 -31.98 2.55
C GLU A 168 9.60 -31.79 1.79
N TRP A 169 9.51 -32.43 0.62
CA TRP A 169 8.38 -32.33 -0.30
C TRP A 169 7.79 -33.71 -0.58
N LEU A 170 6.46 -33.78 -0.70
CA LEU A 170 5.71 -34.96 -1.10
C LEU A 170 4.60 -34.58 -2.09
N ASP A 171 4.33 -35.45 -3.05
CA ASP A 171 3.21 -35.37 -4.01
C ASP A 171 1.86 -35.86 -3.42
N ARG A 172 1.88 -36.30 -2.16
CA ARG A 172 0.72 -36.81 -1.39
C ARG A 172 0.64 -36.15 -0.01
N PRO A 173 -0.49 -36.27 0.72
CA PRO A 173 -0.59 -35.79 2.10
C PRO A 173 0.49 -36.43 2.99
N PHE A 174 1.02 -35.64 3.94
CA PHE A 174 1.92 -36.15 4.97
C PHE A 174 1.15 -37.06 5.92
N THR A 175 1.69 -38.27 6.13
CA THR A 175 1.26 -39.12 7.25
C THR A 175 2.09 -38.80 8.49
N THR A 176 1.63 -39.22 9.66
CA THR A 176 2.42 -39.13 10.90
C THR A 176 3.81 -39.73 10.76
N ARG A 177 3.95 -40.82 9.99
CA ARG A 177 5.25 -41.46 9.73
C ARG A 177 6.17 -40.57 8.89
N ASP A 178 5.62 -39.87 7.91
CA ASP A 178 6.38 -38.93 7.07
C ASP A 178 6.85 -37.74 7.91
N VAL A 179 5.99 -37.19 8.78
CA VAL A 179 6.34 -36.09 9.68
C VAL A 179 7.46 -36.50 10.63
N ILE A 180 7.36 -37.68 11.26
CA ILE A 180 8.41 -38.20 12.15
C ILE A 180 9.74 -38.36 11.39
N ARG A 181 9.69 -38.87 10.15
CA ARG A 181 10.89 -39.03 9.31
C ARG A 181 11.51 -37.67 8.98
N ALA A 182 10.70 -36.70 8.57
CA ALA A 182 11.16 -35.35 8.26
C ALA A 182 11.87 -34.69 9.45
N HIS A 183 11.32 -34.84 10.67
CA HIS A 183 11.98 -34.37 11.89
C HIS A 183 13.34 -35.04 12.11
N LYS A 184 13.42 -36.37 11.99
CA LYS A 184 14.70 -37.09 12.15
C LYS A 184 15.74 -36.63 11.14
N ASN A 185 15.33 -36.37 9.90
CA ASN A 185 16.23 -35.90 8.86
C ASN A 185 16.67 -34.45 9.11
N ALA A 186 15.74 -33.58 9.51
CA ALA A 186 16.04 -32.21 9.89
C ALA A 186 17.04 -32.14 11.06
N PHE A 187 16.83 -32.92 12.11
CA PHE A 187 17.74 -32.95 13.26
C PHE A 187 19.14 -33.41 12.88
N ARG A 188 19.25 -34.40 11.98
CA ARG A 188 20.55 -34.81 11.41
C ARG A 188 21.17 -33.71 10.57
N TYR A 189 20.37 -33.01 9.76
CA TYR A 189 20.81 -31.91 8.92
C TYR A 189 21.36 -30.74 9.75
N TYR A 190 20.68 -30.39 10.84
CA TYR A 190 21.12 -29.35 11.76
C TYR A 190 22.22 -29.79 12.73
N GLY A 191 22.46 -31.09 12.87
CA GLY A 191 23.41 -31.65 13.83
C GLY A 191 22.92 -31.58 15.29
N GLY A 192 21.62 -31.36 15.51
CA GLY A 192 21.03 -31.16 16.84
C GLY A 192 19.52 -30.99 16.80
N ILE A 193 18.94 -30.82 17.98
CA ILE A 193 17.50 -30.59 18.19
C ILE A 193 17.38 -29.25 18.94
N ALA A 194 16.41 -28.42 18.55
CA ALA A 194 16.13 -27.18 19.27
C ALA A 194 15.45 -27.46 20.62
N ASP A 195 15.58 -26.54 21.58
CA ASP A 195 14.98 -26.71 22.92
C ASP A 195 13.44 -26.75 22.85
N GLU A 196 12.85 -25.94 21.96
CA GLU A 196 11.41 -25.88 21.73
C GLU A 196 11.05 -26.10 20.25
N LEU A 197 10.06 -26.96 20.00
CA LEU A 197 9.46 -27.18 18.69
C LEU A 197 8.06 -26.54 18.67
N VAL A 198 7.90 -25.48 17.88
CA VAL A 198 6.64 -24.74 17.77
C VAL A 198 5.93 -25.11 16.47
N TYR A 199 4.66 -25.48 16.60
CA TYR A 199 3.75 -25.70 15.48
C TYR A 199 2.75 -24.56 15.45
N ASP A 200 2.56 -23.93 14.28
CA ASP A 200 1.46 -22.99 14.10
C ASP A 200 0.15 -23.77 13.95
N GLN A 201 -0.89 -23.40 14.69
CA GLN A 201 -2.16 -24.14 14.71
C GLN A 201 -3.29 -23.31 14.10
N ASP A 202 -3.78 -23.78 12.96
CA ASP A 202 -5.20 -23.71 12.61
C ASP A 202 -5.74 -25.14 12.47
N VAL A 203 -6.40 -25.63 13.53
CA VAL A 203 -7.40 -26.74 13.60
C VAL A 203 -6.98 -28.17 13.15
N LEU A 204 -5.92 -28.36 12.36
CA LEU A 204 -5.59 -29.63 11.71
C LEU A 204 -4.93 -30.70 12.60
N ILE A 205 -4.51 -30.36 13.83
CA ILE A 205 -3.85 -31.28 14.77
C ILE A 205 -4.82 -31.75 15.89
N LEU A 206 -6.12 -31.45 15.80
CA LEU A 206 -7.11 -32.12 16.65
C LEU A 206 -7.35 -33.54 16.12
N ILE A 207 -6.69 -34.50 16.76
CA ILE A 207 -7.12 -35.90 16.76
C ILE A 207 -8.60 -35.89 17.14
N SER A 208 -9.50 -36.32 16.25
CA SER A 208 -10.85 -36.74 16.64
C SER A 208 -10.72 -37.93 17.57
N LYS A 209 -10.45 -37.69 18.86
CA LYS A 209 -10.80 -38.65 19.89
C LYS A 209 -12.32 -38.63 19.95
N THR A 210 -12.94 -39.48 19.15
CA THR A 210 -14.27 -39.99 19.49
C THR A 210 -14.08 -40.65 20.85
N VAL A 211 -14.48 -39.96 21.91
CA VAL A 211 -14.61 -40.57 23.22
C VAL A 211 -15.84 -41.46 23.08
N GLU A 212 -15.63 -42.73 22.76
CA GLU A 212 -16.65 -43.76 22.97
C GLU A 212 -16.90 -43.81 24.48
N THR A 213 -17.96 -43.12 24.90
CA THR A 213 -18.54 -43.30 26.22
C THR A 213 -19.16 -44.68 26.25
N LEU A 214 -18.43 -45.65 26.81
CA LEU A 214 -19.01 -46.93 27.23
C LEU A 214 -19.88 -46.67 28.46
N TYR A 215 -21.18 -46.94 28.35
CA TYR A 215 -22.07 -47.22 29.48
C TYR A 215 -22.03 -48.71 29.77
#